data_AF-A0A4S1FZH0-F1
#
_entry.id   AF-A0A4S1FZH0-F1
#
_cell.length_a   1.000
_cell.length_b   1.000
_cell.length_c   1.000
_cell.angle_alpha   90.00
_cell.angle_beta   90.00
_cell.angle_gamma   90.00
#
_symmetry.space_group_name_H-M   'P 1'
#
loop_
_entity.id
_entity.type
_entity.pdbx_description
1 polymer ?
#
loop_
_entity_poly.entity_id
_entity_poly.type
_entity_poly.pdbx_seq_one_letter_code
_entity_poly.pdbx_strand_id
1 'polypeptide(L)'
;AVAIPLVLAITFVTMEYFGISLQRISLGALIIALGLLVDDAMIVVEMMERKLEEGLVKIEAASFAYSSTAFPMLTGTLITTAGFIPVGFAASTAGEYVRTLFYVVGIALVVSWFV
;
A
#
# COMPACT_ATOMS: atom_id res chain seq x y z
N ALA A 1 -12.68 4.66 -5.31
CA ALA A 1 -13.38 4.96 -4.04
C ALA A 1 -13.44 3.75 -3.09
N VAL A 2 -13.79 2.54 -3.56
CA VAL A 2 -13.94 1.35 -2.69
C VAL A 2 -12.61 0.70 -2.26
N ALA A 3 -11.54 0.88 -3.05
CA ALA A 3 -10.23 0.27 -2.77
C ALA A 3 -9.64 0.70 -1.42
N ILE A 4 -9.73 1.99 -1.06
CA ILE A 4 -9.11 2.52 0.16
C ILE A 4 -9.73 1.91 1.44
N PRO A 5 -11.07 1.95 1.64
CA PRO A 5 -11.67 1.28 2.80
C PRO A 5 -11.42 -0.23 2.83
N LEU A 6 -11.36 -0.88 1.66
CA LEU A 6 -11.13 -2.32 1.56
C LEU A 6 -9.73 -2.71 2.05
N VAL A 7 -8.69 -2.01 1.59
CA VAL A 7 -7.31 -2.27 2.04
C VAL A 7 -7.15 -1.98 3.53
N LEU A 8 -7.77 -0.91 4.04
CA LEU A 8 -7.76 -0.63 5.48
C LEU A 8 -8.44 -1.73 6.30
N ALA A 9 -9.59 -2.24 5.85
CA ALA A 9 -10.28 -3.32 6.52
C ALA A 9 -9.41 -4.59 6.59
N ILE A 10 -8.78 -4.97 5.47
CA ILE A 10 -7.88 -6.13 5.42
C ILE A 10 -6.64 -5.90 6.29
N THR A 11 -6.10 -4.67 6.30
CA THR A 11 -4.96 -4.30 7.14
C THR A 11 -5.30 -4.44 8.62
N PHE A 12 -6.49 -4.00 9.06
CA PHE A 12 -6.93 -4.15 10.44
C PHE A 12 -7.10 -5.62 10.85
N VAL A 13 -7.72 -6.44 10.00
CA VAL A 13 -7.84 -7.89 10.25
C VAL A 13 -6.45 -8.53 10.36
N THR A 14 -5.52 -8.12 9.51
CA THR A 14 -4.14 -8.64 9.53
C THR A 14 -3.40 -8.18 10.78
N MET A 15 -3.55 -6.92 11.20
CA MET A 15 -2.98 -6.41 12.45
C MET A 15 -3.50 -7.16 13.68
N GLU A 16 -4.80 -7.47 13.71
CA GLU A 16 -5.40 -8.27 14.78
C GLU A 16 -4.82 -9.69 14.82
N TYR A 17 -4.65 -10.33 13.66
CA TYR A 17 -4.04 -11.65 13.56
C TYR A 17 -2.58 -11.68 14.07
N PHE A 18 -1.79 -10.64 13.79
CA PHE A 18 -0.41 -10.51 14.26
C PHE A 18 -0.30 -9.92 15.68
N GLY A 19 -1.41 -9.63 16.37
CA GLY A 19 -1.43 -9.06 17.71
C GLY A 19 -0.89 -7.63 17.80
N ILE A 20 -0.90 -6.89 16.69
CA ILE A 20 -0.39 -5.52 16.63
C ILE A 20 -1.46 -4.56 17.16
N SER A 21 -1.16 -3.86 18.26
CA SER A 21 -2.10 -2.93 18.87
C SER A 21 -2.27 -1.62 18.07
N LEU A 22 -3.48 -1.07 18.12
CA LEU A 22 -3.80 0.27 17.61
C LEU A 22 -3.38 1.34 18.63
N GLN A 23 -2.11 1.72 18.55
CA GLN A 23 -1.50 2.80 19.31
C GLN A 23 -1.22 4.01 18.40
N ARG A 24 -0.88 5.16 18.99
CA ARG A 24 -0.62 6.41 18.25
C ARG A 24 0.38 6.24 17.11
N ILE A 25 1.36 5.35 17.29
CA ILE A 25 2.42 5.09 16.31
C ILE A 25 1.92 4.19 15.17
N SER A 26 1.08 3.19 15.45
CA SER A 26 0.48 2.37 14.38
C SER A 26 -0.57 3.17 13.60
N LEU A 27 -1.30 4.09 14.24
CA LEU A 27 -2.13 5.08 13.55
C LEU A 27 -1.31 6.01 12.64
N GLY A 28 -0.15 6.50 13.11
CA GLY A 28 0.78 7.25 12.27
C GLY A 28 1.29 6.44 11.08
N ALA A 29 1.61 5.17 11.29
CA ALA A 29 2.02 4.24 10.24
C ALA A 29 0.94 4.03 9.18
N LEU A 30 -0.33 3.91 9.60
CA LEU A 30 -1.47 3.81 8.69
C LEU A 30 -1.69 5.08 7.86
N ILE A 31 -1.47 6.27 8.43
CA ILE A 31 -1.56 7.54 7.68
C ILE A 31 -0.49 7.61 6.59
N ILE A 32 0.75 7.19 6.90
CA ILE A 32 1.84 7.12 5.92
C ILE A 32 1.50 6.11 4.82
N ALA A 33 1.04 4.91 5.21
CA ALA A 33 0.65 3.87 4.27
C ALA A 33 -0.51 4.30 3.37
N LEU A 34 -1.49 5.04 3.90
CA LEU A 34 -2.59 5.63 3.13
C LEU A 34 -2.09 6.59 2.06
N GLY A 35 -1.11 7.44 2.38
CA GLY A 35 -0.52 8.35 1.39
C GLY A 35 0.11 7.61 0.22
N LEU A 36 0.85 6.53 0.50
CA LEU A 36 1.48 5.69 -0.51
C LEU A 36 0.44 4.91 -1.34
N LEU A 37 -0.60 4.38 -0.68
CA LEU A 37 -1.68 3.64 -1.32
C LEU A 37 -2.51 4.51 -2.28
N VAL A 38 -2.80 5.75 -1.88
CA VAL A 38 -3.57 6.67 -2.72
C VAL A 38 -2.80 7.02 -3.99
N ASP A 39 -1.48 7.15 -3.91
CA ASP A 39 -0.61 7.40 -5.06
C ASP A 39 -0.66 6.22 -6.06
N ASP A 40 -0.52 5.00 -5.55
CA ASP A 40 -0.64 3.76 -6.33
C ASP A 40 -2.03 3.60 -6.98
N ALA A 41 -3.10 3.90 -6.25
CA ALA A 41 -4.46 3.85 -6.80
C ALA A 41 -4.71 4.94 -7.85
N MET A 42 -4.14 6.13 -7.65
CA MET A 42 -4.30 7.27 -8.55
C MET A 42 -3.64 7.01 -9.90
N ILE A 43 -2.43 6.44 -9.94
CA ILE A 43 -1.71 6.21 -11.20
C ILE A 43 -2.42 5.19 -12.09
N VAL A 44 -3.10 4.18 -11.50
CA VAL A 44 -3.92 3.22 -12.25
C VAL A 44 -5.14 3.90 -12.87
N VAL A 45 -5.81 4.77 -12.11
CA VAL A 45 -6.97 5.53 -12.59
C VAL A 45 -6.56 6.48 -13.72
N GLU A 46 -5.46 7.22 -13.55
CA GLU A 46 -4.94 8.13 -14.58
C GLU A 46 -4.56 7.40 -15.87
N MET A 47 -3.89 6.25 -15.77
CA MET A 47 -3.55 5.42 -16.94
C MET A 47 -4.79 4.86 -17.63
N MET A 48 -5.81 4.47 -16.86
CA MET A 48 -7.08 4.01 -17.41
C MET A 48 -7.84 5.14 -18.11
N GLU A 49 -7.92 6.33 -17.51
CA GLU A 49 -8.55 7.51 -18.11
C GLU A 49 -7.85 7.93 -19.40
N ARG A 50 -6.52 7.99 -19.41
CA ARG A 50 -5.75 8.31 -20.62
C ARG A 50 -6.06 7.33 -21.76
N LYS A 51 -6.18 6.03 -21.45
CA LYS A 51 -6.49 5.00 -22.45
C LYS A 51 -7.94 5.08 -22.94
N LEU A 52 -8.87 5.47 -22.08
CA LEU A 52 -10.25 5.78 -22.48
C LEU A 52 -10.31 6.98 -23.44
N GLU A 53 -9.52 8.03 -23.18
CA GLU A 53 -9.41 9.20 -24.07
C GLU A 53 -8.77 8.86 -25.42
N GLU A 54 -7.82 7.91 -25.45
CA GLU A 54 -7.25 7.34 -26.67
C GLU A 54 -8.26 6.45 -27.46
N GLY A 55 -9.48 6.26 -26.96
CA GLY A 55 -10.59 5.60 -27.65
C GLY A 55 -10.76 4.10 -27.34
N LEU A 56 -10.03 3.56 -26.36
CA LEU A 56 -10.16 2.15 -25.95
C LEU A 56 -11.48 1.92 -25.20
N VAL A 57 -12.03 0.71 -25.33
CA VAL A 57 -13.21 0.29 -24.56
C VAL A 57 -12.82 0.10 -23.08
N LYS A 58 -13.73 0.42 -22.14
CA LYS A 58 -13.48 0.32 -20.67
C LYS A 58 -12.74 -0.96 -20.22
N ILE A 59 -13.12 -2.12 -20.75
CA ILE A 59 -12.51 -3.40 -20.38
C ILE A 59 -11.07 -3.50 -20.91
N GLU A 60 -10.82 -3.01 -22.11
CA GLU A 60 -9.49 -2.99 -22.72
C GLU A 60 -8.58 -1.97 -22.03
N ALA A 61 -9.11 -0.79 -21.69
CA ALA A 61 -8.39 0.23 -20.93
C ALA A 61 -8.00 -0.28 -19.54
N ALA A 62 -8.89 -0.99 -18.84
CA ALA A 62 -8.60 -1.59 -17.54
C ALA A 62 -7.54 -2.72 -17.63
N SER A 63 -7.66 -3.58 -18.64
CA SER A 63 -6.69 -4.66 -18.87
C SER A 63 -5.30 -4.11 -19.21
N PHE A 64 -5.25 -3.05 -20.03
CA PHE A 64 -4.02 -2.35 -20.37
C PHE A 64 -3.39 -1.71 -19.13
N ALA A 65 -4.18 -0.93 -18.38
CA ALA A 65 -3.72 -0.27 -17.16
C ALA A 65 -3.09 -1.30 -16.21
N TYR A 66 -3.79 -2.40 -15.91
CA TYR A 66 -3.27 -3.47 -15.06
C TYR A 66 -1.96 -4.06 -15.60
N SER A 67 -1.91 -4.48 -16.87
CA SER A 67 -0.70 -5.09 -17.44
C SER A 67 0.51 -4.16 -17.47
N SER A 68 0.29 -2.85 -17.60
CA SER A 68 1.35 -1.86 -17.70
C SER A 68 1.81 -1.33 -16.33
N THR A 69 0.93 -1.28 -15.32
CA THR A 69 1.26 -0.72 -14.00
C THR A 69 1.52 -1.78 -12.93
N ALA A 70 1.05 -3.03 -13.10
CA ALA A 70 1.20 -4.06 -12.08
C ALA A 70 2.67 -4.33 -11.69
N PHE A 71 3.58 -4.36 -12.67
CA PHE A 71 5.00 -4.58 -12.39
C PHE A 71 5.67 -3.35 -11.77
N PRO A 72 5.51 -2.12 -12.31
CA PRO A 72 5.96 -0.89 -11.64
C PRO A 72 5.48 -0.77 -10.19
N MET A 73 4.19 -0.99 -9.92
CA MET A 73 3.61 -0.90 -8.58
C MET A 73 4.21 -1.94 -7.62
N LEU A 74 4.40 -3.19 -8.08
CA LEU A 74 5.08 -4.20 -7.28
C LEU A 74 6.51 -3.79 -6.93
N THR A 75 7.26 -3.28 -7.90
CA THR A 75 8.63 -2.84 -7.65
C THR A 75 8.68 -1.64 -6.71
N GLY A 76 7.76 -0.67 -6.86
CA GLY A 76 7.66 0.51 -6.01
C GLY A 76 7.32 0.15 -4.55
N THR A 77 6.33 -0.72 -4.35
CA THR A 77 5.95 -1.22 -3.01
C THR A 77 7.08 -2.00 -2.35
N LEU A 78 7.80 -2.85 -3.09
CA LEU A 78 8.97 -3.59 -2.59
C LEU A 78 10.13 -2.66 -2.21
N ILE A 79 10.46 -1.67 -3.06
CA ILE A 79 11.52 -0.68 -2.77
C ILE A 79 11.15 0.14 -1.53
N THR A 80 9.90 0.57 -1.42
CA THR A 80 9.42 1.32 -0.27
C THR A 80 9.53 0.49 1.00
N THR A 81 9.05 -0.76 0.97
CA THR A 81 9.19 -1.70 2.08
C THR A 81 10.66 -1.94 2.45
N ALA A 82 11.55 -2.08 1.46
CA ALA A 82 12.99 -2.23 1.66
C ALA A 82 13.61 -1.00 2.33
N GLY A 83 13.15 0.21 2.00
CA GLY A 83 13.56 1.46 2.65
C GLY A 83 13.22 1.50 4.14
N PHE A 84 12.18 0.80 4.57
CA PHE A 84 11.81 0.67 5.98
C PHE A 84 12.47 -0.54 6.68
N ILE A 85 13.32 -1.34 6.03
CA ILE A 85 14.04 -2.46 6.69
C ILE A 85 14.92 -1.97 7.85
N PRO A 86 15.77 -0.94 7.71
CA PRO A 86 16.64 -0.50 8.82
C PRO A 86 15.86 -0.09 10.07
N VAL A 87 14.66 0.45 9.86
CA VAL A 87 13.70 0.90 10.86
C VAL A 87 13.17 -0.30 11.67
N GLY A 88 12.88 -1.43 11.01
CA GLY A 88 12.45 -2.67 11.68
C GLY A 88 13.55 -3.37 12.50
N PHE A 89 14.81 -3.28 12.05
CA PHE A 89 15.97 -3.91 12.69
C PHE A 89 16.66 -3.06 13.77
N ALA A 90 16.23 -1.81 13.96
CA ALA A 90 16.77 -0.95 15.01
C ALA A 90 16.49 -1.54 16.41
N ALA A 91 17.54 -1.96 17.12
CA ALA A 91 17.47 -2.51 18.47
C ALA A 91 17.64 -1.40 19.52
N SER A 92 16.58 -0.67 19.80
CA SER A 92 16.51 0.28 20.92
C SER A 92 15.07 0.34 21.48
N THR A 93 14.87 0.95 22.64
CA THR A 93 13.53 1.17 23.20
C THR A 93 12.64 2.01 22.27
N ALA A 94 13.24 2.91 21.48
CA ALA A 94 12.57 3.58 20.37
C ALA A 94 12.30 2.62 19.21
N GLY A 95 13.21 1.69 18.96
CA GLY A 95 13.12 0.62 17.96
C GLY A 95 11.91 -0.30 18.12
N GLU A 96 11.43 -0.58 19.33
CA GLU A 96 10.23 -1.41 19.54
C GLU A 96 8.96 -0.75 18.98
N TYR A 97 8.84 0.56 19.16
CA TYR A 97 7.76 1.36 18.59
C TYR A 97 7.90 1.51 17.06
N VAL A 98 9.13 1.73 16.61
CA VAL A 98 9.47 1.94 15.21
C VAL A 98 9.34 0.64 14.40
N ARG A 99 9.50 -0.52 15.03
CA ARG A 99 9.23 -1.83 14.45
C ARG A 99 7.74 -2.05 14.17
N THR A 100 6.86 -1.53 15.02
CA THR A 100 5.41 -1.56 14.76
C THR A 100 5.06 -0.80 13.47
N LEU A 101 5.73 0.33 13.22
CA LEU A 101 5.55 1.10 11.99
C LEU A 101 5.96 0.28 10.76
N PHE A 102 7.11 -0.40 10.80
CA PHE A 102 7.57 -1.25 9.70
C PHE A 102 6.55 -2.34 9.34
N TYR A 103 6.02 -3.07 10.34
CA TYR A 103 5.05 -4.12 10.09
C TYR A 103 3.75 -3.57 9.50
N VAL A 104 3.21 -2.50 10.07
CA VAL A 104 1.93 -1.93 9.62
C VAL A 104 2.04 -1.38 8.20
N VAL A 105 3.10 -0.63 7.88
CA VAL A 105 3.33 -0.12 6.52
C VAL A 105 3.57 -1.27 5.54
N GLY A 106 4.41 -2.25 5.90
CA GLY A 106 4.69 -3.40 5.04
C GLY A 106 3.44 -4.23 4.73
N ILE A 107 2.62 -4.52 5.76
CA ILE A 107 1.35 -5.23 5.60
C ILE A 107 0.41 -4.43 4.71
N ALA A 108 0.23 -3.14 4.97
CA ALA A 108 -0.68 -2.29 4.20
C ALA A 108 -0.29 -2.21 2.72
N LEU A 109 1.00 -2.06 2.41
CA LEU A 109 1.50 -2.02 1.03
C LEU A 109 1.34 -3.35 0.32
N VAL A 110 1.66 -4.47 0.98
CA VAL A 110 1.48 -5.81 0.41
C VAL A 110 0.00 -6.08 0.13
N VAL A 111 -0.88 -5.77 1.08
CA VAL A 111 -2.33 -5.91 0.91
C VAL A 111 -2.84 -5.02 -0.23
N SER A 112 -2.35 -3.78 -0.32
CA SER A 112 -2.73 -2.85 -1.39
C SER A 112 -2.42 -3.37 -2.77
N TRP A 113 -1.33 -4.12 -2.95
CA TRP A 113 -0.97 -4.68 -4.25
C TRP A 113 -1.91 -5.81 -4.68
N PHE A 114 -2.48 -6.55 -3.72
CA PHE A 114 -3.44 -7.63 -4.01
C PHE A 114 -4.85 -7.14 -4.35
N VAL A 115 -5.18 -5.89 -4.03
CA VAL A 115 -6.51 -5.28 -4.22
C VAL A 115 -6.54 -4.42 -5.46
#